data_AF-A0A1R3H8Z9-F1
#
_entry.id   AF-A0A1R3H8Z9-F1
#
_cell.length_a   1.000
_cell.length_b   1.000
_cell.length_c   1.000
_cell.angle_alpha   90.00
_cell.angle_beta   90.00
_cell.angle_gamma   90.00
#
_symmetry.space_group_name_H-M   'P 1'
#
loop_
_entity.id
_entity.type
_entity.pdbx_description
1 polymer ?
#
loop_
_entity_poly.entity_id
_entity_poly.type
_entity_poly.pdbx_seq_one_letter_code
_entity_poly.pdbx_strand_id
1 'polypeptide(L)' 'MEGIFSTKSDIFSFGVLLLEIVSGRKNNSFHDLDGPSSLVGHAWELWREDKALELIDPSLEMEVR' A
#
# COMPACT_ATOMS: atom_id res chain seq x y z
N MET A 1 15.14 -12.26 -14.62
CA MET A 1 13.74 -12.08 -14.20
C MET A 1 12.88 -12.86 -15.18
N GLU A 2 12.51 -14.09 -14.82
CA GLU A 2 11.48 -14.85 -15.55
C GLU A 2 10.13 -14.50 -14.92
N GLY A 3 9.57 -13.36 -15.32
CA GLY A 3 8.24 -12.96 -14.86
C GLY A 3 7.17 -13.71 -15.65
N ILE A 4 6.29 -14.43 -14.97
CA ILE A 4 5.10 -15.01 -15.60
C ILE A 4 4.05 -13.91 -15.71
N PHE A 5 3.90 -13.34 -16.90
CA PHE A 5 2.82 -12.41 -17.21
C PHE A 5 1.48 -13.15 -17.16
N SER A 6 0.54 -12.61 -16.41
CA SER A 6 -0.80 -13.17 -16.29
C SER A 6 -1.77 -12.12 -15.79
N THR A 7 -3.06 -12.36 -16.01
CA THR A 7 -4.12 -11.55 -15.39
C THR A 7 -3.96 -11.47 -13.86
N LYS A 8 -3.41 -12.51 -13.21
CA LYS A 8 -3.16 -12.50 -11.76
C LYS A 8 -2.04 -11.53 -11.37
N SER A 9 -0.92 -11.52 -12.11
CA SER A 9 0.17 -10.58 -11.86
C SER A 9 -0.26 -9.13 -12.13
N ASP A 10 -1.13 -8.93 -13.11
CA ASP A 10 -1.67 -7.60 -13.44
C ASP A 10 -2.60 -7.09 -12.35
N ILE A 11 -3.52 -7.93 -11.84
CA ILE A 11 -4.41 -7.58 -10.71
C ILE A 11 -3.60 -7.27 -9.46
N PHE A 12 -2.57 -8.07 -9.16
CA PHE A 12 -1.71 -7.83 -8.01
C PHE A 12 -0.99 -6.48 -8.12
N SER A 13 -0.36 -6.22 -9.27
CA SER A 13 0.35 -4.95 -9.52
C SER A 13 -0.58 -3.74 -9.48
N PHE A 14 -1.81 -3.89 -9.99
CA PHE A 14 -2.84 -2.86 -9.87
C PHE A 14 -3.23 -2.58 -8.42
N GLY A 15 -3.37 -3.63 -7.59
CA GLY A 15 -3.62 -3.47 -6.16
C GLY A 15 -2.49 -2.73 -5.43
N VAL A 16 -1.23 -3.04 -5.74
CA VAL A 16 -0.07 -2.29 -5.21
C VAL A 16 -0.14 -0.83 -5.64
N LEU A 17 -0.39 -0.56 -6.92
CA LEU A 17 -0.51 0.81 -7.42
C LEU A 17 -1.62 1.60 -6.70
N LEU A 18 -2.78 0.98 -6.44
CA LEU A 18 -3.85 1.61 -5.67
C LEU A 18 -3.38 1.97 -4.26
N LEU A 19 -2.68 1.06 -3.57
CA LEU A 19 -2.14 1.34 -2.24
C LEU A 19 -1.13 2.50 -2.29
N GLU A 20 -0.28 2.57 -3.31
CA GLU A 20 0.67 3.68 -3.49
C GLU A 20 -0.05 5.01 -3.71
N ILE A 21 -1.13 5.03 -4.50
CA ILE A 21 -1.94 6.22 -4.76
C ILE A 21 -2.62 6.72 -3.48
N VAL A 22 -3.31 5.85 -2.74
CA VAL A 22 -4.08 6.27 -1.57
C VAL A 22 -3.20 6.62 -0.37
N SER A 23 -2.01 6.03 -0.27
CA SER A 23 -1.08 6.28 0.84
C SER A 23 -0.03 7.35 0.57
N GLY A 24 0.18 7.69 -0.71
CA GLY A 24 1.29 8.56 -1.13
C GLY A 24 2.67 7.95 -0.91
N ARG A 25 2.77 6.66 -0.53
CA ARG A 25 4.03 5.96 -0.22
C ARG A 25 4.40 4.99 -1.33
N LYS A 26 5.69 4.82 -1.58
CA LYS A 26 6.18 3.82 -2.54
C LYS A 26 6.25 2.45 -1.88
N ASN A 27 5.97 1.38 -2.63
CA ASN A 27 6.02 0.02 -2.07
C ASN A 27 7.40 -0.38 -1.52
N ASN A 28 8.47 0.27 -2.00
CA ASN A 28 9.86 0.01 -1.58
C ASN A 28 10.41 0.98 -0.52
N SER A 29 9.60 1.88 0.04
CA SER A 29 10.06 2.84 1.06
C SER A 29 10.15 2.23 2.46
N PHE A 30 9.79 0.97 2.64
CA PHE A 30 9.83 0.26 3.91
C PHE A 30 11.23 -0.30 4.14
N HIS A 31 12.02 0.39 4.96
CA HIS A 31 13.41 0.04 5.27
C HIS A 31 13.63 -0.38 6.74
N ASP A 32 12.57 -0.64 7.49
CA ASP A 32 12.67 -0.97 8.91
C ASP A 32 12.95 -2.45 9.16
N LEU A 33 13.82 -2.73 10.13
CA LEU A 33 14.18 -4.08 10.57
C LEU A 33 13.09 -4.74 11.42
N ASP A 34 12.21 -3.94 12.04
CA ASP A 34 11.15 -4.36 12.98
C ASP A 34 9.73 -4.07 12.46
N GLY A 35 9.58 -3.59 11.22
CA GLY A 35 8.30 -3.19 10.63
C GLY A 35 7.90 -4.01 9.40
N PRO A 36 6.69 -3.79 8.85
CA PRO A 36 6.25 -4.45 7.63
C PRO A 36 7.21 -4.15 6.48
N SER A 37 7.71 -5.20 5.83
CA SER A 37 8.74 -5.13 4.79
C SER A 37 8.25 -4.58 3.44
N SER A 38 6.98 -4.18 3.35
CA SER A 38 6.36 -3.62 2.13
C SER A 38 5.07 -2.85 2.47
N LEU A 39 4.62 -2.02 1.54
CA LEU A 39 3.35 -1.29 1.66
C LEU A 39 2.15 -2.23 1.80
N VAL A 40 2.21 -3.37 1.11
CA VAL A 40 1.18 -4.41 1.20
C VAL A 40 1.13 -5.00 2.61
N GLY A 41 2.29 -5.28 3.22
CA GLY A 41 2.37 -5.78 4.60
C GLY A 41 1.80 -4.77 5.60
N HIS A 42 2.15 -3.49 5.45
CA HIS A 42 1.65 -2.43 6.31
C HIS A 42 0.13 -2.23 6.19
N ALA A 43 -0.38 -2.18 4.96
CA ALA A 43 -1.82 -2.09 4.70
C ALA A 43 -2.58 -3.29 5.30
N TRP A 44 -1.99 -4.48 5.26
CA TRP A 44 -2.56 -5.69 5.84
C TRP A 44 -2.63 -5.64 7.38
N GLU A 45 -1.59 -5.14 8.04
CA GLU A 45 -1.59 -4.96 9.50
C GLU A 45 -2.66 -3.96 9.95
N LEU A 46 -2.71 -2.79 9.32
CA LEU A 46 -3.75 -1.78 9.59
C LEU A 46 -5.16 -2.34 9.35
N TRP A 47 -5.35 -3.11 8.29
CA TRP A 47 -6.63 -3.77 8.02
C TRP A 47 -7.03 -4.74 9.15
N ARG A 48 -6.09 -5.57 9.62
CA ARG A 48 -6.34 -6.51 10.72
C ARG A 48 -6.64 -5.83 12.06
N GLU A 49 -6.17 -4.61 12.24
CA GLU A 49 -6.38 -3.80 13.44
C GLU A 49 -7.59 -2.86 13.36
N ASP A 50 -8.38 -2.91 12.28
CA ASP A 50 -9.50 -1.98 12.00
C ASP A 50 -9.06 -0.50 11.88
N LYS A 51 -7.81 -0.30 11.44
CA LYS A 51 -7.14 1.00 11.27
C LYS A 51 -6.83 1.32 9.81
N ALA A 52 -7.56 0.73 8.87
CA ALA A 52 -7.28 0.86 7.44
C ALA A 52 -7.26 2.33 6.94
N LEU A 53 -8.00 3.22 7.61
CA LEU A 53 -8.03 4.66 7.28
C LEU A 53 -6.72 5.37 7.60
N GLU A 54 -5.90 4.87 8.53
CA GLU A 54 -4.57 5.43 8.84
C GLU A 54 -3.58 5.28 7.67
N LEU A 55 -3.93 4.46 6.67
CA LEU A 55 -3.16 4.33 5.45
C LEU A 55 -3.29 5.56 4.54
N ILE A 56 -4.37 6.34 4.64
CA ILE A 56 -4.67 7.44 3.72
C ILE A 56 -3.63 8.55 3.87
N ASP A 57 -3.12 9.05 2.73
CA ASP A 57 -2.23 10.20 2.71
C ASP A 57 -2.95 11.42 3.32
N PRO A 58 -2.39 12.07 4.36
CA PRO A 58 -2.98 13.25 4.98
C PRO A 58 -3.27 14.40 4.00
N SER A 59 -2.57 14.47 2.86
CA SER A 59 -2.85 15.46 1.80
C SER A 59 -4.15 15.19 1.03
N LEU A 60 -4.71 13.98 1.14
CA LEU A 60 -6.02 13.60 0.60
C LEU A 60 -7.16 13.87 1.59
N GLU A 61 -6.85 14.17 2.85
CA GLU A 61 -7.85 14.66 3.81
C GLU A 61 -8.31 16.04 3.32
N MET A 62 -9.44 16.05 2.62
CA MET A 62 -10.05 17.27 2.14
C MET A 62 -10.37 18.16 3.34
N GLU A 63 -9.70 19.31 3.43
CA GLU A 63 -10.18 20.42 4.24
C GLU A 63 -11.49 20.90 3.62
N VAL A 64 -12.60 20.41 4.17
CA VAL A 64 -13.93 20.93 3.89
C VAL A 64 -13.99 22.35 4.46
N ARG A 65 -13.61 23.33 3.63
CA ARG A 65 -13.94 24.75 3.86
C ARG A 65 -15.39 25.03 3.52
#